data_AF-A0A1W6TJN0-F1
#
_entry.id   AF-A0A1W6TJN0-F1
#
_cell.length_a   1.000
_cell.length_b   1.000
_cell.length_c   1.000
_cell.angle_alpha   90.00
_cell.angle_beta   90.00
_cell.angle_gamma   90.00
#
_symmetry.space_group_name_H-M   'P 1'
#
loop_
_entity.id
_entity.type
_entity.pdbx_description
1 polymer ?
#
loop_
_entity_poly.entity_id
_entity_poly.type
_entity_poly.pdbx_seq_one_letter_code
_entity_poly.pdbx_strand_id
1 'polypeptide(L)'
;MHLVCKFIPSSKLSSNELSYVLTPDECIGQLSRLRNSDDILRNLPKELAQKISISAKNTTSALLAAIRIELGKGNWVSLSTVARRSPLTDSQLQSFPRLKSLVDSVSASNESKAFKAGYKQVTDDVALVRSYTHVPSEPSPDQKIVVEFAGQWSSNAACLMLGKTEAQKEKVTVGKADTENKHRSLAIFKDLEAEGKTLYIKIPCTDQPQPILLKLAEDLQPVDKETQMDEWDNVLVPVLPMLEGTNGHELIAEGYFYVIWNNKVWREVEVTTKGYFADVDLEYYRNNDPESSMKTRHVNIDGANLVPDYYIGEEPFEIYQSGQKVYSGHLSLDQGARVFRLVDEEVDVVFPELDIDPITVKTALSPYKAGKDGLRIAQGVPLPHIWVPYKVAGEVQECYIHYSELALTNTELSELESDPASIAKSLSELQIYSSSQSFDNAGENIIPVSGTASTGTGSGIINEHKESNIAGLKLAPRGALPSIRYLHEPLTDQPDDFFGLRNIEHDWIHKSYFRSAMKDDDGYMTLRFAFPPAEVKNVDIVRGVHSSLSTGSQRLVVVEENVPISELLG
;
A
#
# COMPACT_ATOMS: atom_id res chain seq x y z
N MET A 1 20.76 -39.63 19.20
CA MET A 1 20.36 -40.01 17.82
C MET A 1 18.97 -39.46 17.60
N HIS A 2 18.81 -38.47 16.71
CA HIS A 2 17.48 -37.97 16.35
C HIS A 2 16.78 -38.98 15.45
N LEU A 3 15.49 -39.18 15.70
CA LEU A 3 14.65 -40.03 14.86
C LEU A 3 14.51 -39.41 13.48
N VAL A 4 14.64 -40.21 12.43
CA VAL A 4 14.66 -39.78 11.02
C VAL A 4 13.31 -40.05 10.35
N CYS A 5 12.24 -40.27 11.12
CA CYS A 5 10.90 -40.52 10.57
C CYS A 5 9.77 -39.76 11.29
N LYS A 6 8.77 -39.34 10.52
CA LYS A 6 7.54 -38.66 10.97
C LYS A 6 6.34 -39.52 10.60
N PHE A 7 5.30 -39.52 11.42
CA PHE A 7 4.07 -40.27 11.13
C PHE A 7 2.93 -39.31 10.84
N ILE A 8 2.21 -39.56 9.75
CA ILE A 8 1.01 -38.81 9.37
C ILE A 8 -0.18 -39.76 9.14
N PRO A 9 -1.42 -39.31 9.36
CA PRO A 9 -2.61 -40.04 8.92
C PRO A 9 -2.62 -40.18 7.39
N SER A 10 -3.09 -41.32 6.87
CA SER A 10 -3.15 -41.57 5.42
C SER A 10 -4.02 -40.57 4.66
N SER A 11 -5.04 -40.00 5.31
CA SER A 11 -5.89 -38.94 4.73
C SER A 11 -5.16 -37.61 4.47
N LYS A 12 -4.00 -37.40 5.10
CA LYS A 12 -3.19 -36.19 4.93
C LYS A 12 -2.03 -36.37 3.95
N LEU A 13 -1.88 -37.56 3.36
CA LEU A 13 -0.81 -37.82 2.41
C LEU A 13 -1.05 -37.07 1.10
N SER A 14 -0.13 -36.19 0.74
CA SER A 14 -0.15 -35.43 -0.51
C SER A 14 0.84 -35.98 -1.55
N SER A 15 0.66 -35.57 -2.81
CA SER A 15 1.58 -35.92 -3.91
C SER A 15 3.04 -35.57 -3.60
N ASN A 16 3.27 -34.39 -3.02
CA ASN A 16 4.61 -33.88 -2.70
C ASN A 16 5.33 -34.70 -1.63
N GLU A 17 4.58 -35.49 -0.84
CA GLU A 17 5.14 -36.33 0.22
C GLU A 17 5.45 -37.76 -0.25
N LEU A 18 5.03 -38.16 -1.46
CA LEU A 18 5.26 -39.50 -1.99
C LEU A 18 6.75 -39.88 -2.06
N SER A 19 7.62 -38.91 -2.37
CA SER A 19 9.08 -39.12 -2.40
C SER A 19 9.69 -39.36 -1.00
N TYR A 20 8.94 -39.12 0.07
CA TYR A 20 9.39 -39.30 1.46
C TYR A 20 8.76 -40.52 2.14
N VAL A 21 7.78 -41.18 1.53
CA VAL A 21 7.07 -42.34 2.12
C VAL A 21 8.04 -43.50 2.40
N LEU A 22 8.03 -44.02 3.63
CA LEU A 22 8.74 -45.22 4.07
C LEU A 22 7.80 -46.44 4.04
N THR A 23 8.31 -47.60 3.63
CA THR A 23 7.58 -48.86 3.84
C THR A 23 7.56 -49.19 5.33
N PRO A 24 6.57 -49.96 5.83
CA PRO A 24 6.54 -50.37 7.23
C PRO A 24 7.85 -51.05 7.67
N ASP A 25 8.47 -51.85 6.80
CA ASP A 25 9.73 -52.54 7.13
C ASP A 25 10.91 -51.58 7.26
N GLU A 26 11.02 -50.58 6.39
CA GLU A 26 12.06 -49.55 6.51
C GLU A 26 11.84 -48.65 7.74
N CYS A 27 10.57 -48.36 8.07
CA CYS A 27 10.22 -47.64 9.28
C CYS A 27 10.67 -48.41 10.54
N ILE A 28 10.35 -49.71 10.61
CA ILE A 28 10.82 -50.58 11.71
C ILE A 28 12.35 -50.65 11.75
N GLY A 29 13.03 -50.71 10.59
CA GLY A 29 14.49 -50.69 10.51
C GLY A 29 15.13 -49.41 11.07
N GLN A 30 14.41 -48.28 11.04
CA GLN A 30 14.85 -47.03 11.68
C GLN A 30 14.53 -47.03 13.17
N LEU A 31 13.34 -47.48 13.57
CA LEU A 31 12.91 -47.52 14.98
C LEU A 31 13.72 -48.55 15.81
N SER A 32 14.19 -49.64 15.19
CA SER A 32 15.01 -50.66 15.85
C SER A 32 16.38 -50.16 16.32
N ARG A 33 16.81 -48.99 15.85
CA ARG A 33 18.06 -48.32 16.27
C ARG A 33 17.92 -47.63 17.63
N LEU A 34 16.70 -47.49 18.16
CA LEU A 34 16.44 -46.94 19.49
C LEU A 34 16.69 -47.99 20.58
N ARG A 35 17.20 -47.55 21.74
CA ARG A 35 17.73 -48.45 22.79
C ARG A 35 16.66 -49.14 23.63
N ASN A 36 15.50 -48.52 23.84
CA ASN A 36 14.43 -49.06 24.69
C ASN A 36 13.03 -48.80 24.11
N SER A 37 12.01 -49.47 24.65
CA SER A 37 10.61 -49.33 24.22
C SER A 37 10.04 -47.94 24.51
N ASP A 38 10.46 -47.30 25.60
CA ASP A 38 10.00 -45.96 25.99
C ASP A 38 10.42 -44.87 25.00
N ASP A 39 11.64 -44.97 24.48
CA ASP A 39 12.17 -44.05 23.45
C ASP A 39 11.39 -44.20 22.15
N ILE A 40 10.97 -45.42 21.78
CA ILE A 40 10.10 -45.65 20.62
C ILE A 40 8.72 -45.02 20.85
N LEU A 41 8.13 -45.23 22.03
CA LEU A 41 6.80 -44.68 22.37
C LEU A 41 6.77 -43.15 22.38
N ARG A 42 7.85 -42.50 22.85
CA ARG A 42 7.97 -41.02 22.83
C ARG A 42 7.96 -40.44 21.42
N ASN A 43 8.39 -41.21 20.44
CA ASN A 43 8.50 -40.81 19.04
C ASN A 43 7.27 -41.14 18.20
N LEU A 44 6.29 -41.86 18.76
CA LEU A 44 5.03 -42.17 18.09
C LEU A 44 3.96 -41.11 18.43
N PRO A 45 3.09 -40.74 17.48
CA PRO A 45 1.89 -39.98 17.78
C PRO A 45 1.06 -40.68 18.87
N LYS A 46 0.52 -39.91 19.83
CA LYS A 46 -0.28 -40.45 20.95
C LYS A 46 -1.44 -41.34 20.46
N GLU A 47 -2.08 -40.95 19.36
CA GLU A 47 -3.19 -41.69 18.72
C GLU A 47 -2.76 -43.05 18.16
N LEU A 48 -1.55 -43.14 17.60
CA LEU A 48 -0.99 -44.40 17.11
C LEU A 48 -0.54 -45.28 18.29
N ALA A 49 0.11 -44.68 19.30
CA ALA A 49 0.56 -45.38 20.50
C ALA A 49 -0.60 -45.94 21.34
N GLN A 50 -1.78 -45.32 21.31
CA GLN A 50 -2.99 -45.81 21.99
C GLN A 50 -3.57 -47.08 21.34
N LYS A 51 -3.39 -47.27 20.03
CA LYS A 51 -3.89 -48.46 19.30
C LYS A 51 -3.05 -49.72 19.53
N ILE A 52 -1.85 -49.57 20.09
CA ILE A 52 -0.95 -50.68 20.43
C ILE A 52 -1.35 -51.24 21.80
N SER A 53 -1.50 -52.56 21.90
CA SER A 53 -1.86 -53.24 23.13
C SER A 53 -0.83 -53.01 24.24
N ILE A 54 -1.29 -52.97 25.50
CA ILE A 54 -0.42 -52.75 26.67
C ILE A 54 0.65 -53.84 26.77
N SER A 55 0.31 -55.10 26.45
CA SER A 55 1.25 -56.23 26.45
C SER A 55 2.39 -56.08 25.44
N ALA A 56 2.14 -55.45 24.28
CA ALA A 56 3.15 -55.24 23.25
C ALA A 56 4.14 -54.11 23.59
N LYS A 57 3.84 -53.25 24.57
CA LYS A 57 4.71 -52.13 25.00
C LYS A 57 5.84 -52.56 25.91
N ASN A 58 5.76 -53.77 26.47
CA ASN A 58 6.70 -54.27 27.48
C ASN A 58 8.05 -54.73 26.91
N THR A 59 8.11 -55.04 25.61
CA THR A 59 9.36 -55.44 24.95
C THR A 59 9.52 -54.73 23.61
N THR A 60 10.76 -54.33 23.28
CA THR A 60 11.07 -53.62 22.03
C THR A 60 10.67 -54.43 20.79
N SER A 61 10.87 -55.75 20.80
CA SER A 61 10.51 -56.63 19.67
C SER A 61 9.01 -56.73 19.46
N ALA A 62 8.23 -56.88 20.54
CA ALA A 62 6.76 -56.91 20.46
C ALA A 62 6.20 -55.55 20.02
N LEU A 63 6.80 -54.45 20.49
CA LEU A 63 6.40 -53.09 20.13
C LEU A 63 6.62 -52.82 18.63
N LEU A 64 7.80 -53.16 18.10
CA LEU A 64 8.11 -53.01 16.67
C LEU A 64 7.19 -53.88 15.80
N ALA A 65 6.90 -55.12 16.23
CA ALA A 65 5.95 -55.98 15.53
C ALA A 65 4.53 -55.39 15.51
N ALA A 66 4.08 -54.81 16.63
CA ALA A 66 2.77 -54.15 16.70
C ALA A 66 2.69 -52.88 15.84
N ILE A 67 3.75 -52.07 15.81
CA ILE A 67 3.83 -50.88 14.94
C ILE A 67 3.77 -51.29 13.47
N ARG A 68 4.50 -52.35 13.07
CA ARG A 68 4.47 -52.89 11.71
C ARG A 68 3.05 -53.28 11.29
N ILE A 69 2.30 -53.93 12.18
CA ILE A 69 0.91 -54.33 11.93
C ILE A 69 0.00 -53.10 11.76
N GLU A 70 0.13 -52.09 12.62
CA GLU A 70 -0.67 -50.86 12.52
C GLU A 70 -0.38 -50.05 11.25
N LEU A 71 0.88 -49.96 10.83
CA LEU A 71 1.26 -49.35 9.55
C LEU A 71 0.73 -50.17 8.37
N GLY A 72 0.74 -51.50 8.47
CA GLY A 72 0.16 -52.40 7.47
C GLY A 72 -1.35 -52.24 7.28
N LYS A 73 -2.08 -51.74 8.29
CA LYS A 73 -3.51 -51.41 8.16
C LYS A 73 -3.78 -50.19 7.27
N GLY A 74 -2.77 -49.36 6.99
CA GLY A 74 -2.85 -48.22 6.07
C GLY A 74 -3.53 -46.97 6.62
N ASN A 75 -3.76 -46.90 7.94
CA ASN A 75 -4.31 -45.71 8.60
C ASN A 75 -3.25 -44.63 8.83
N TRP A 76 -1.99 -45.03 8.94
CA TRP A 76 -0.85 -44.18 9.20
C TRP A 76 0.24 -44.46 8.17
N VAL A 77 0.93 -43.41 7.75
CA VAL A 77 2.06 -43.47 6.83
C VAL A 77 3.28 -42.87 7.52
N SER A 78 4.39 -43.59 7.45
CA SER A 78 5.69 -43.11 7.91
C SER A 78 6.40 -42.37 6.78
N LEU A 79 6.89 -41.17 7.06
CA LEU A 79 7.69 -40.33 6.17
C LEU A 79 9.12 -40.25 6.69
N SER A 80 10.10 -40.32 5.80
CA SER A 80 11.52 -40.03 6.07
C SER A 80 11.75 -38.52 6.11
N THR A 81 12.76 -38.07 6.84
CA THR A 81 13.23 -36.66 6.73
C THR A 81 14.02 -36.41 5.44
N VAL A 82 14.43 -37.46 4.74
CA VAL A 82 15.20 -37.40 3.48
C VAL A 82 14.38 -38.04 2.35
N ALA A 83 14.29 -37.35 1.22
CA ALA A 83 13.63 -37.86 0.02
C ALA A 83 14.37 -39.08 -0.53
N ARG A 84 13.61 -40.06 -1.02
CA ARG A 84 14.18 -41.19 -1.74
C ARG A 84 14.76 -40.72 -3.07
N ARG A 85 15.88 -41.34 -3.46
CA ARG A 85 16.51 -41.14 -4.78
C ARG A 85 15.73 -41.82 -5.90
N SER A 86 14.93 -42.83 -5.58
CA SER A 86 14.09 -43.57 -6.52
C SER A 86 12.69 -43.75 -5.95
N PRO A 87 11.62 -43.67 -6.76
CA PRO A 87 10.26 -43.99 -6.33
C PRO A 87 10.15 -45.42 -5.77
N LEU A 88 9.12 -45.65 -4.95
CA LEU A 88 8.77 -46.97 -4.45
C LEU A 88 8.42 -47.90 -5.62
N THR A 89 9.04 -49.08 -5.67
CA THR A 89 8.74 -50.07 -6.71
C THR A 89 7.54 -50.94 -6.33
N ASP A 90 6.83 -51.47 -7.32
CA ASP A 90 5.72 -52.41 -7.12
C ASP A 90 6.11 -53.63 -6.28
N SER A 91 7.34 -54.11 -6.42
CA SER A 91 7.90 -55.23 -5.64
C SER A 91 8.05 -54.89 -4.15
N GLN A 92 8.38 -53.65 -3.79
CA GLN A 92 8.48 -53.19 -2.40
C GLN A 92 7.11 -52.99 -1.76
N LEU A 93 6.12 -52.64 -2.58
CA LEU A 93 4.73 -52.39 -2.15
C LEU A 93 3.87 -53.67 -2.11
N GLN A 94 4.33 -54.77 -2.72
CA GLN A 94 3.60 -56.04 -2.79
C GLN A 94 3.22 -56.58 -1.39
N SER A 95 4.10 -56.41 -0.40
CA SER A 95 3.87 -56.85 0.98
C SER A 95 2.90 -55.96 1.76
N PHE A 96 2.50 -54.81 1.21
CA PHE A 96 1.68 -53.78 1.88
C PHE A 96 0.56 -53.25 0.97
N PRO A 97 -0.47 -54.07 0.66
CA PRO A 97 -1.49 -53.74 -0.34
C PRO A 97 -2.28 -52.46 -0.03
N ARG A 98 -2.47 -52.12 1.25
CA ARG A 98 -3.13 -50.87 1.67
C ARG A 98 -2.26 -49.63 1.39
N LEU A 99 -0.95 -49.73 1.60
CA LEU A 99 -0.02 -48.65 1.27
C LEU A 99 0.10 -48.50 -0.24
N LYS A 100 0.13 -49.62 -0.99
CA LYS A 100 0.09 -49.63 -2.44
C LYS A 100 -1.12 -48.87 -2.99
N SER A 101 -2.32 -49.26 -2.56
CA SER A 101 -3.56 -48.60 -2.98
C SER A 101 -3.58 -47.10 -2.65
N LEU A 102 -2.98 -46.70 -1.52
CA LEU A 102 -2.90 -45.29 -1.13
C LEU A 102 -1.94 -44.52 -2.06
N VAL A 103 -0.73 -45.04 -2.28
CA VAL A 103 0.26 -44.44 -3.18
C VAL A 103 -0.29 -44.34 -4.60
N ASP A 104 -0.94 -45.40 -5.09
CA ASP A 104 -1.57 -45.42 -6.42
C ASP A 104 -2.71 -44.39 -6.51
N SER A 105 -3.54 -44.25 -5.47
CA SER A 105 -4.65 -43.28 -5.44
C SER A 105 -4.18 -41.82 -5.44
N VAL A 106 -3.13 -41.52 -4.68
CA VAL A 106 -2.54 -40.17 -4.60
C VAL A 106 -1.80 -39.85 -5.90
N SER A 107 -1.13 -40.85 -6.50
CA SER A 107 -0.48 -40.70 -7.80
C SER A 107 -1.49 -40.48 -8.92
N ALA A 108 -2.62 -41.21 -8.92
CA ALA A 108 -3.69 -41.07 -9.91
C ALA A 108 -4.48 -39.76 -9.76
N SER A 109 -4.58 -39.18 -8.55
CA SER A 109 -5.23 -37.87 -8.35
C SER A 109 -4.48 -36.69 -8.96
N ASN A 110 -3.21 -36.87 -9.37
CA ASN A 110 -2.44 -35.86 -10.10
C ASN A 110 -2.74 -35.83 -11.61
N GLU A 111 -3.43 -36.83 -12.16
CA GLU A 111 -3.98 -36.73 -13.51
C GLU A 111 -5.26 -35.89 -13.42
N SER A 112 -5.08 -34.59 -13.64
CA SER A 112 -6.17 -33.64 -13.82
C SER A 112 -7.22 -34.21 -14.77
N LYS A 113 -8.37 -34.64 -14.24
CA LYS A 113 -9.58 -34.90 -15.03
C LYS A 113 -10.07 -33.59 -15.62
N ALA A 114 -9.46 -33.16 -16.70
CA ALA A 114 -10.05 -32.22 -17.63
C ALA A 114 -11.20 -32.95 -18.34
N PHE A 115 -12.43 -32.72 -17.89
CA PHE A 115 -13.62 -33.10 -18.66
C PHE A 115 -13.68 -32.21 -19.91
N LYS A 116 -13.12 -32.67 -21.03
CA LYS A 116 -13.40 -32.10 -22.37
C LYS A 116 -14.09 -33.14 -23.26
N ALA A 117 -15.36 -32.84 -23.53
CA ALA A 117 -16.21 -33.29 -24.63
C ALA A 117 -15.69 -34.43 -25.53
N GLY A 118 -16.19 -35.65 -25.32
CA GLY A 118 -16.71 -36.52 -26.40
C GLY A 118 -15.80 -36.99 -27.55
N TYR A 119 -14.48 -36.81 -27.53
CA TYR A 119 -13.60 -37.35 -28.58
C TYR A 119 -13.20 -38.80 -28.29
N LYS A 120 -13.27 -39.65 -29.32
CA LYS A 120 -12.81 -41.03 -29.29
C LYS A 120 -11.27 -41.03 -29.28
N GLN A 121 -10.68 -41.67 -28.30
CA GLN A 121 -9.22 -41.78 -28.15
C GLN A 121 -8.62 -42.48 -29.37
N VAL A 122 -7.76 -41.77 -30.11
CA VAL A 122 -6.93 -42.34 -31.16
C VAL A 122 -5.77 -43.05 -30.47
N THR A 123 -5.66 -44.36 -30.65
CA THR A 123 -4.49 -45.13 -30.21
C THR A 123 -3.41 -45.02 -31.29
N ASP A 124 -2.25 -44.50 -30.90
CA ASP A 124 -1.10 -44.32 -31.78
C ASP A 124 -0.33 -45.65 -31.84
N ASP A 125 -0.50 -46.41 -32.93
CA ASP A 125 0.11 -47.74 -33.14
C ASP A 125 1.55 -47.65 -33.70
N VAL A 126 2.29 -46.57 -33.39
CA VAL A 126 3.65 -46.38 -33.88
C VAL A 126 4.66 -46.53 -32.74
N ALA A 127 5.51 -47.56 -32.85
CA ALA A 127 6.63 -47.75 -31.93
C ALA A 127 7.57 -46.54 -31.97
N LEU A 128 7.64 -45.81 -30.85
CA LEU A 128 8.54 -44.67 -30.67
C LEU A 128 9.99 -45.09 -30.93
N VAL A 129 10.60 -44.45 -31.91
CA VAL A 129 12.01 -44.64 -32.28
C VAL A 129 12.89 -44.26 -31.09
N ARG A 130 13.86 -45.13 -30.74
CA ARG A 130 14.79 -45.01 -29.59
C ARG A 130 15.77 -43.83 -29.62
N SER A 131 15.60 -42.88 -30.53
CA SER A 131 16.46 -41.70 -30.65
C SER A 131 15.58 -40.45 -30.56
N TYR A 132 15.61 -39.78 -29.41
CA TYR A 132 15.07 -38.44 -29.28
C TYR A 132 15.92 -37.50 -30.16
N THR A 133 15.37 -37.09 -31.29
CA THR A 133 15.88 -35.90 -31.97
C THR A 133 15.52 -34.73 -31.06
N HIS A 134 16.51 -34.15 -30.38
CA HIS A 134 16.35 -32.95 -29.57
C HIS A 134 15.81 -31.85 -30.50
N VAL A 135 14.51 -31.58 -30.41
CA VAL A 135 13.93 -30.37 -30.99
C VAL A 135 14.39 -29.25 -30.06
N PRO A 136 15.24 -28.31 -30.51
CA PRO A 136 15.58 -27.17 -29.69
C PRO A 136 14.27 -26.47 -29.31
N SER A 137 13.99 -26.35 -28.02
CA SER A 137 12.99 -25.40 -27.56
C SER A 137 13.38 -24.04 -28.13
N GLU A 138 12.40 -23.27 -28.62
CA GLU A 138 12.65 -21.87 -28.96
C GLU A 138 13.42 -21.24 -27.79
N PRO A 139 14.56 -20.57 -28.07
CA PRO A 139 15.40 -20.04 -27.01
C PRO A 139 14.52 -19.12 -26.14
N SER A 140 14.46 -19.45 -24.85
CA SER A 140 13.82 -18.56 -23.88
C SER A 140 14.45 -17.19 -24.01
N PRO A 141 13.66 -16.10 -24.00
CA PRO A 141 14.22 -14.77 -24.14
C PRO A 141 15.32 -14.53 -23.11
N ASP A 142 16.50 -14.09 -23.54
CA ASP A 142 17.69 -14.04 -22.70
C ASP A 142 17.84 -12.72 -21.93
N GLN A 143 16.74 -12.02 -21.68
CA GLN A 143 16.76 -10.73 -20.98
C GLN A 143 16.10 -10.76 -19.60
N LYS A 144 16.49 -9.79 -18.78
CA LYS A 144 15.99 -9.59 -17.44
C LYS A 144 15.76 -8.12 -17.11
N ILE A 145 14.87 -7.88 -16.17
CA ILE A 145 14.73 -6.61 -15.46
C ILE A 145 15.04 -6.92 -14.00
N VAL A 146 15.89 -6.11 -13.39
CA VAL A 146 16.24 -6.21 -11.98
C VAL A 146 15.82 -4.93 -11.29
N VAL A 147 15.11 -5.09 -10.18
CA VAL A 147 14.82 -4.01 -9.24
C VAL A 147 15.57 -4.32 -7.96
N GLU A 148 16.42 -3.39 -7.58
CA GLU A 148 17.17 -3.42 -6.34
C GLU A 148 16.36 -2.80 -5.22
N PHE A 149 16.45 -3.44 -4.06
CA PHE A 149 15.88 -2.99 -2.82
C PHE A 149 17.04 -2.69 -1.86
N ALA A 150 17.09 -1.46 -1.34
CA ALA A 150 18.08 -1.11 -0.33
C ALA A 150 17.78 -1.87 0.97
N GLY A 151 18.69 -2.77 1.35
CA GLY A 151 18.58 -3.62 2.53
C GLY A 151 18.09 -5.05 2.31
N GLN A 152 18.08 -5.81 3.39
CA GLN A 152 17.64 -7.22 3.44
C GLN A 152 16.67 -7.43 4.59
N TRP A 153 15.46 -7.88 4.30
CA TRP A 153 14.43 -8.16 5.29
C TRP A 153 13.61 -9.41 4.93
N SER A 154 12.73 -9.81 5.83
CA SER A 154 11.80 -10.93 5.61
C SER A 154 10.80 -10.63 4.49
N SER A 155 10.15 -11.65 3.94
CA SER A 155 9.18 -11.47 2.85
C SER A 155 7.98 -10.62 3.30
N ASN A 156 7.59 -9.65 2.46
CA ASN A 156 6.40 -8.82 2.65
C ASN A 156 5.24 -9.29 1.75
N ALA A 157 4.03 -8.76 1.99
CA ALA A 157 2.86 -9.03 1.16
C ALA A 157 2.90 -8.34 -0.21
N ALA A 158 3.52 -7.14 -0.28
CA ALA A 158 3.72 -6.44 -1.54
C ALA A 158 4.76 -7.13 -2.42
N CYS A 159 4.55 -7.05 -3.74
CA CYS A 159 5.44 -7.62 -4.75
C CYS A 159 5.59 -6.67 -5.93
N LEU A 160 6.51 -6.97 -6.84
CA LEU A 160 6.67 -6.22 -8.09
C LEU A 160 5.97 -6.94 -9.23
N MET A 161 5.40 -6.17 -10.15
CA MET A 161 4.70 -6.69 -11.31
C MET A 161 5.16 -5.98 -12.58
N LEU A 162 5.43 -6.74 -13.64
CA LEU A 162 5.52 -6.24 -15.00
C LEU A 162 4.13 -6.38 -15.66
N GLY A 163 3.66 -5.28 -16.24
CA GLY A 163 2.41 -5.23 -16.99
C GLY A 163 2.40 -6.17 -18.20
N LYS A 164 1.20 -6.55 -18.63
CA LYS A 164 1.01 -7.32 -19.86
C LYS A 164 1.39 -6.48 -21.08
N THR A 165 2.05 -7.11 -22.03
CA THR A 165 2.43 -6.58 -23.35
C THR A 165 1.78 -7.44 -24.45
N GLU A 166 1.94 -7.07 -25.72
CA GLU A 166 1.48 -7.92 -26.83
C GLU A 166 2.24 -9.25 -26.88
N ALA A 167 3.56 -9.22 -26.64
CA ALA A 167 4.40 -10.41 -26.70
C ALA A 167 4.44 -11.21 -25.39
N GLN A 168 4.25 -10.58 -24.21
CA GLN A 168 4.33 -11.29 -22.93
C GLN A 168 3.18 -11.01 -21.97
N LYS A 169 2.81 -12.07 -21.24
CA LYS A 169 1.89 -12.00 -20.09
C LYS A 169 2.54 -11.24 -18.93
N GLU A 170 1.70 -10.76 -18.02
CA GLU A 170 2.15 -10.20 -16.75
C GLU A 170 3.08 -11.16 -16.01
N LYS A 171 4.09 -10.60 -15.33
CA LYS A 171 5.00 -11.35 -14.46
C LYS A 171 5.03 -10.69 -13.10
N VAL A 172 5.11 -11.50 -12.06
CA VAL A 172 5.21 -11.03 -10.67
C VAL A 172 6.47 -11.62 -10.05
N THR A 173 7.19 -10.82 -9.27
CA THR A 173 8.37 -11.26 -8.54
C THR A 173 8.47 -10.55 -7.19
N VAL A 174 9.30 -11.06 -6.29
CA VAL A 174 9.56 -10.48 -4.98
C VAL A 174 11.06 -10.30 -4.78
N GLY A 175 11.43 -9.34 -3.93
CA GLY A 175 12.83 -9.16 -3.52
C GLY A 175 13.34 -10.40 -2.77
N LYS A 176 14.55 -10.82 -3.13
CA LYS A 176 15.28 -11.87 -2.41
C LYS A 176 16.64 -11.32 -1.99
N ALA A 177 17.09 -11.67 -0.78
CA ALA A 177 18.39 -11.27 -0.29
C ALA A 177 19.49 -11.62 -1.30
N ASP A 178 20.32 -10.64 -1.63
CA ASP A 178 21.51 -10.86 -2.45
C ASP A 178 22.59 -11.50 -1.57
N THR A 179 23.02 -12.71 -1.93
CA THR A 179 24.05 -13.45 -1.18
C THR A 179 25.44 -12.87 -1.37
N GLU A 180 25.68 -12.17 -2.49
CA GLU A 180 26.97 -11.56 -2.80
C GLU A 180 27.07 -10.17 -2.17
N ASN A 181 25.96 -9.42 -2.14
CA ASN A 181 25.89 -8.05 -1.64
C ASN A 181 24.89 -7.92 -0.49
N LYS A 182 25.39 -8.00 0.75
CA LYS A 182 24.57 -8.00 1.97
C LYS A 182 23.74 -6.72 2.20
N HIS A 183 24.08 -5.65 1.50
CA HIS A 183 23.42 -4.35 1.63
C HIS A 183 22.11 -4.24 0.84
N ARG A 184 21.76 -5.24 0.01
CA ARG A 184 20.60 -5.19 -0.90
C ARG A 184 19.84 -6.49 -1.04
N SER A 185 18.62 -6.38 -1.56
CA SER A 185 17.81 -7.48 -2.07
C SER A 185 17.49 -7.24 -3.54
N LEU A 186 17.38 -8.31 -4.34
CA LEU A 186 17.12 -8.22 -5.76
C LEU A 186 15.80 -8.90 -6.12
N ALA A 187 14.97 -8.16 -6.85
CA ALA A 187 13.76 -8.67 -7.49
C ALA A 187 14.04 -8.81 -8.99
N ILE A 188 14.22 -10.06 -9.44
CA ILE A 188 14.67 -10.38 -10.80
C ILE A 188 13.50 -10.95 -11.59
N PHE A 189 13.13 -10.28 -12.67
CA PHE A 189 12.27 -10.81 -13.72
C PHE A 189 13.16 -11.43 -14.79
N LYS A 190 13.01 -12.72 -15.06
CA LYS A 190 13.77 -13.46 -16.08
C LYS A 190 12.89 -13.78 -17.29
N ASP A 191 13.52 -14.25 -18.37
CA ASP A 191 12.85 -14.72 -19.58
C ASP A 191 12.02 -13.61 -20.25
N LEU A 192 12.59 -12.40 -20.37
CA LEU A 192 11.91 -11.22 -20.91
C LEU A 192 12.22 -11.00 -22.39
N GLU A 193 11.21 -10.63 -23.17
CA GLU A 193 11.37 -10.19 -24.56
C GLU A 193 11.99 -8.79 -24.59
N ALA A 194 12.69 -8.47 -25.68
CA ALA A 194 13.33 -7.18 -25.94
C ALA A 194 12.35 -6.08 -26.32
N GLU A 195 11.44 -5.78 -25.40
CA GLU A 195 10.46 -4.69 -25.50
C GLU A 195 10.30 -4.00 -24.16
N GLY A 196 9.90 -2.73 -24.20
CA GLY A 196 9.63 -1.94 -23.01
C GLY A 196 8.51 -2.52 -22.16
N LYS A 197 8.72 -2.53 -20.84
CA LYS A 197 7.76 -3.04 -19.86
C LYS A 197 7.31 -1.94 -18.91
N THR A 198 6.06 -2.00 -18.48
CA THR A 198 5.57 -1.13 -17.40
C THR A 198 5.76 -1.83 -16.06
N LEU A 199 6.47 -1.19 -15.13
CA LEU A 199 6.79 -1.71 -13.81
C LEU A 199 5.82 -1.13 -12.77
N TYR A 200 5.29 -2.00 -11.89
CA TYR A 200 4.39 -1.64 -10.81
C TYR A 200 4.83 -2.24 -9.47
N ILE A 201 4.53 -1.55 -8.37
CA ILE A 201 4.37 -2.17 -7.06
C ILE A 201 2.93 -2.67 -6.98
N LYS A 202 2.78 -3.95 -6.65
CA LYS A 202 1.49 -4.62 -6.47
C LYS A 202 1.26 -4.88 -4.99
N ILE A 203 0.27 -4.20 -4.43
CA ILE A 203 -0.11 -4.30 -3.01
C ILE A 203 -1.45 -5.03 -2.92
N PRO A 204 -1.52 -6.25 -2.36
CA PRO A 204 -2.78 -6.95 -2.14
C PRO A 204 -3.70 -6.14 -1.23
N CYS A 205 -5.01 -6.26 -1.42
CA CYS A 205 -6.02 -5.65 -0.54
C CYS A 205 -6.67 -6.68 0.38
N THR A 206 -7.09 -6.27 1.58
CA THR A 206 -7.78 -7.15 2.55
C THR A 206 -9.20 -7.49 2.13
N ASP A 207 -9.92 -6.49 1.60
CA ASP A 207 -11.38 -6.55 1.40
C ASP A 207 -11.79 -6.37 -0.06
N GLN A 208 -10.83 -6.38 -0.99
CA GLN A 208 -11.08 -6.28 -2.43
C GLN A 208 -10.26 -7.27 -3.23
N PRO A 209 -10.82 -7.83 -4.33
CA PRO A 209 -10.11 -8.78 -5.18
C PRO A 209 -9.04 -8.12 -6.06
N GLN A 210 -9.16 -6.82 -6.33
CA GLN A 210 -8.18 -6.07 -7.10
C GLN A 210 -7.12 -5.48 -6.17
N PRO A 211 -5.82 -5.68 -6.46
CA PRO A 211 -4.73 -5.08 -5.72
C PRO A 211 -4.53 -3.62 -6.13
N ILE A 212 -3.96 -2.82 -5.24
CA ILE A 212 -3.46 -1.48 -5.60
C ILE A 212 -2.21 -1.65 -6.47
N LEU A 213 -2.19 -0.98 -7.62
CA LEU A 213 -1.09 -1.00 -8.58
C LEU A 213 -0.44 0.38 -8.65
N LEU A 214 0.72 0.52 -8.01
CA LEU A 214 1.47 1.77 -8.04
C LEU A 214 2.48 1.73 -9.18
N LYS A 215 2.25 2.52 -10.22
CA LYS A 215 3.15 2.60 -11.39
C LYS A 215 4.49 3.23 -11.00
N LEU A 216 5.58 2.60 -11.41
CA LEU A 216 6.96 3.06 -11.19
C LEU A 216 7.61 3.56 -12.49
N ALA A 217 7.50 2.80 -13.58
CA ALA A 217 8.13 3.15 -14.84
C ALA A 217 7.29 2.66 -16.00
N GLU A 218 7.32 3.41 -17.11
CA GLU A 218 6.82 2.99 -18.41
C GLU A 218 8.00 2.76 -19.36
N ASP A 219 7.81 1.89 -20.35
CA ASP A 219 8.81 1.59 -21.39
C ASP A 219 10.20 1.19 -20.85
N LEU A 220 10.23 0.49 -19.70
CA LEU A 220 11.47 0.03 -19.08
C LEU A 220 12.11 -1.07 -19.92
N GLN A 221 13.30 -0.81 -20.44
CA GLN A 221 14.02 -1.74 -21.32
C GLN A 221 14.73 -2.83 -20.53
N PRO A 222 14.53 -4.13 -20.86
CA PRO A 222 15.28 -5.21 -20.24
C PRO A 222 16.77 -5.21 -20.67
N VAL A 223 17.61 -5.79 -19.82
CA VAL A 223 19.05 -5.99 -20.07
C VAL A 223 19.37 -7.46 -20.30
N ASP A 224 20.58 -7.75 -20.79
CA ASP A 224 21.05 -9.13 -20.96
C ASP A 224 21.05 -9.90 -19.62
N LYS A 225 20.71 -11.19 -19.64
CA LYS A 225 20.64 -12.04 -18.45
C LYS A 225 21.96 -12.10 -17.67
N GLU A 226 23.10 -11.97 -18.34
CA GLU A 226 24.43 -12.03 -17.75
C GLU A 226 24.90 -10.67 -17.20
N THR A 227 24.19 -9.57 -17.48
CA THR A 227 24.52 -8.24 -16.96
C THR A 227 24.54 -8.26 -15.43
N GLN A 228 25.57 -7.70 -14.82
CA GLN A 228 25.65 -7.47 -13.37
C GLN A 228 26.03 -6.01 -13.14
N MET A 229 25.48 -5.40 -12.10
CA MET A 229 25.72 -4.01 -11.73
C MET A 229 26.02 -3.90 -10.24
N ASP A 230 26.93 -3.00 -9.90
CA ASP A 230 27.26 -2.67 -8.50
C ASP A 230 26.06 -2.02 -7.81
N GLU A 231 25.32 -1.18 -8.53
CA GLU A 231 24.00 -0.65 -8.17
C GLU A 231 23.12 -0.70 -9.42
N TRP A 232 21.90 -1.24 -9.31
CA TRP A 232 20.99 -1.35 -10.47
C TRP A 232 20.33 -0.01 -10.82
N ASP A 233 19.86 0.11 -12.06
CA ASP A 233 19.18 1.32 -12.56
C ASP A 233 17.79 1.56 -11.94
N ASN A 234 17.21 0.54 -11.29
CA ASN A 234 15.93 0.65 -10.60
C ASN A 234 16.15 0.29 -9.12
N VAL A 235 16.12 1.29 -8.25
CA VAL A 235 16.36 1.14 -6.81
C VAL A 235 15.15 1.66 -6.04
N LEU A 236 14.55 0.78 -5.24
CA LEU A 236 13.54 1.13 -4.25
C LEU A 236 14.19 1.15 -2.86
N VAL A 237 13.97 2.23 -2.12
CA VAL A 237 14.41 2.33 -0.73
C VAL A 237 13.22 2.11 0.20
N PRO A 238 13.24 1.09 1.07
CA PRO A 238 12.31 0.99 2.17
C PRO A 238 12.62 2.05 3.21
N VAL A 239 11.60 2.83 3.57
CA VAL A 239 11.69 3.89 4.57
C VAL A 239 10.81 3.53 5.76
N LEU A 240 11.38 3.60 6.96
CA LEU A 240 10.71 3.38 8.23
C LEU A 240 10.60 4.73 8.98
N PRO A 241 9.41 5.35 9.05
CA PRO A 241 9.20 6.59 9.80
C PRO A 241 9.35 6.38 11.31
N MET A 242 10.25 7.12 11.96
CA MET A 242 10.66 6.94 13.36
C MET A 242 10.64 8.26 14.13
N LEU A 243 10.06 8.25 15.33
CA LEU A 243 10.07 9.38 16.27
C LEU A 243 11.21 9.24 17.27
N GLU A 244 11.73 10.38 17.75
CA GLU A 244 12.66 10.43 18.87
C GLU A 244 11.89 10.36 20.19
N GLY A 245 12.04 9.24 20.91
CA GLY A 245 11.41 8.97 22.20
C GLY A 245 12.38 9.08 23.37
N THR A 246 11.86 8.97 24.60
CA THR A 246 12.66 9.08 25.84
C THR A 246 13.70 7.99 26.02
N ASN A 247 13.50 6.80 25.42
CA ASN A 247 14.40 5.65 25.53
C ASN A 247 14.88 5.11 24.17
N GLY A 248 15.04 6.00 23.19
CA GLY A 248 15.46 5.66 21.82
C GLY A 248 14.40 6.04 20.79
N HIS A 249 14.29 5.30 19.71
CA HIS A 249 13.31 5.58 18.66
C HIS A 249 12.05 4.71 18.79
N GLU A 250 10.90 5.26 18.41
CA GLU A 250 9.60 4.59 18.35
C GLU A 250 8.87 4.86 17.03
N LEU A 251 7.81 4.08 16.73
CA LEU A 251 6.96 4.35 15.56
C LEU A 251 5.74 5.17 15.96
N ILE A 252 5.18 5.87 14.97
CA ILE A 252 3.89 6.56 15.13
C ILE A 252 2.78 5.53 15.42
N ALA A 253 1.86 5.88 16.30
CA ALA A 253 0.75 5.00 16.70
C ALA A 253 -0.45 5.03 15.73
N GLU A 254 -0.73 6.19 15.12
CA GLU A 254 -1.86 6.42 14.23
C GLU A 254 -1.60 7.61 13.27
N GLY A 255 -2.43 7.74 12.24
CA GLY A 255 -2.34 8.81 11.25
C GLY A 255 -1.97 8.33 9.85
N TYR A 256 -1.54 9.26 9.00
CA TYR A 256 -1.36 9.04 7.57
C TYR A 256 -0.03 9.61 7.07
N PHE A 257 0.62 8.84 6.20
CA PHE A 257 1.78 9.28 5.42
C PHE A 257 1.40 9.48 3.97
N TYR A 258 1.92 10.56 3.40
CA TYR A 258 1.74 10.91 1.99
C TYR A 258 3.11 10.89 1.32
N VAL A 259 3.29 10.00 0.34
CA VAL A 259 4.49 9.98 -0.50
C VAL A 259 4.21 10.79 -1.74
N ILE A 260 4.99 11.86 -1.93
CA ILE A 260 4.89 12.75 -3.08
C ILE A 260 6.03 12.43 -4.03
N TRP A 261 5.70 12.15 -5.28
CA TRP A 261 6.64 11.85 -6.34
C TRP A 261 6.13 12.46 -7.65
N ASN A 262 7.01 13.12 -8.41
CA ASN A 262 6.65 13.89 -9.60
C ASN A 262 5.55 14.94 -9.35
N ASN A 263 5.65 15.66 -8.23
CA ASN A 263 4.65 16.65 -7.77
C ASN A 263 3.22 16.10 -7.68
N LYS A 264 3.10 14.79 -7.42
CA LYS A 264 1.82 14.11 -7.19
C LYS A 264 1.88 13.28 -5.93
N VAL A 265 0.81 13.31 -5.15
CA VAL A 265 0.63 12.34 -4.06
C VAL A 265 0.44 10.99 -4.74
N TRP A 266 1.52 10.21 -4.68
CA TRP A 266 1.66 8.90 -5.30
C TRP A 266 1.14 7.80 -4.37
N ARG A 267 1.28 7.99 -3.04
CA ARG A 267 0.74 7.07 -2.03
C ARG A 267 0.15 7.85 -0.87
N GLU A 268 -0.98 7.37 -0.37
CA GLU A 268 -1.50 7.68 0.96
C GLU A 268 -1.51 6.38 1.76
N VAL A 269 -0.95 6.44 2.96
CA VAL A 269 -0.63 5.26 3.76
C VAL A 269 -1.07 5.49 5.19
N GLU A 270 -2.06 4.73 5.65
CA GLU A 270 -2.55 4.77 7.03
C GLU A 270 -1.64 3.96 7.96
N VAL A 271 -1.38 4.50 9.15
CA VAL A 271 -0.71 3.81 10.24
C VAL A 271 -1.75 3.00 11.02
N THR A 272 -1.62 1.68 10.93
CA THR A 272 -2.44 0.75 11.70
C THR A 272 -2.11 0.83 13.20
N THR A 273 -3.03 0.38 14.05
CA THR A 273 -2.84 0.31 15.52
C THR A 273 -1.63 -0.50 16.01
N LYS A 274 -0.99 -1.28 15.12
CA LYS A 274 0.23 -2.05 15.41
C LYS A 274 1.51 -1.40 14.87
N GLY A 275 1.43 -0.21 14.28
CA GLY A 275 2.56 0.51 13.66
C GLY A 275 2.93 0.03 12.26
N TYR A 276 2.09 -0.78 11.61
CA TYR A 276 2.23 -1.15 10.19
C TYR A 276 1.54 -0.13 9.28
N PHE A 277 1.88 -0.16 8.00
CA PHE A 277 1.52 0.82 6.98
C PHE A 277 0.56 0.21 5.94
N ALA A 278 -0.67 0.71 5.86
CA ALA A 278 -1.70 0.21 4.94
C ALA A 278 -2.05 1.26 3.87
N ASP A 279 -1.93 0.91 2.60
CA ASP A 279 -2.20 1.84 1.50
C ASP A 279 -3.69 2.08 1.27
N VAL A 280 -4.01 3.33 0.96
CA VAL A 280 -5.30 3.78 0.41
C VAL A 280 -5.23 3.74 -1.11
N ASP A 281 -6.26 3.20 -1.77
CA ASP A 281 -6.37 3.26 -3.24
C ASP A 281 -6.78 4.68 -3.70
N LEU A 282 -5.80 5.59 -3.70
CA LEU A 282 -6.01 6.98 -4.09
C LEU A 282 -6.59 7.11 -5.50
N GLU A 283 -6.17 6.27 -6.45
CA GLU A 283 -6.68 6.33 -7.83
C GLU A 283 -8.16 5.94 -7.87
N TYR A 284 -8.57 4.89 -7.15
CA TYR A 284 -9.98 4.54 -7.00
C TYR A 284 -10.79 5.72 -6.45
N TYR A 285 -10.34 6.36 -5.36
CA TYR A 285 -11.08 7.47 -4.76
C TYR A 285 -11.10 8.72 -5.66
N ARG A 286 -10.01 9.03 -6.36
CA ARG A 286 -9.96 10.14 -7.33
C ARG A 286 -10.89 9.92 -8.51
N ASN A 287 -11.03 8.68 -8.97
CA ASN A 287 -11.86 8.32 -10.11
C ASN A 287 -13.35 8.16 -9.74
N ASN A 288 -13.66 7.74 -8.51
CA ASN A 288 -15.03 7.51 -8.03
C ASN A 288 -15.65 8.70 -7.28
N ASP A 289 -14.89 9.75 -6.99
CA ASP A 289 -15.40 11.04 -6.49
C ASP A 289 -15.26 12.15 -7.56
N PRO A 290 -16.07 12.12 -8.64
CA PRO A 290 -16.02 13.14 -9.70
C PRO A 290 -16.44 14.54 -9.22
N GLU A 291 -17.11 14.69 -8.07
CA GLU A 291 -17.44 16.01 -7.52
C GLU A 291 -16.21 16.74 -6.93
N SER A 292 -15.17 16.03 -6.47
CA SER A 292 -13.98 16.65 -5.89
C SER A 292 -12.84 16.91 -6.89
N SER A 293 -12.87 16.25 -8.06
CA SER A 293 -11.95 16.54 -9.17
C SER A 293 -12.42 17.68 -10.08
N MET A 294 -13.71 18.01 -10.07
CA MET A 294 -14.24 19.16 -10.81
C MET A 294 -13.95 20.47 -10.08
N LYS A 295 -13.20 21.37 -10.73
CA LYS A 295 -13.04 22.77 -10.27
C LYS A 295 -14.39 23.48 -10.32
N THR A 296 -15.12 23.45 -9.21
CA THR A 296 -16.38 24.20 -9.11
C THR A 296 -16.12 25.70 -9.08
N ARG A 297 -17.08 26.47 -9.55
CA ARG A 297 -17.06 27.92 -9.68
C ARG A 297 -18.21 28.53 -8.88
N HIS A 298 -18.10 29.82 -8.62
CA HIS A 298 -19.13 30.61 -7.95
C HIS A 298 -19.32 31.94 -8.67
N VAL A 299 -20.48 32.55 -8.46
CA VAL A 299 -20.81 33.88 -9.00
C VAL A 299 -21.29 34.78 -7.88
N ASN A 300 -20.88 36.04 -7.95
CA ASN A 300 -21.40 37.12 -7.10
C ASN A 300 -22.38 37.94 -7.95
N ILE A 301 -23.60 38.05 -7.46
CA ILE A 301 -24.67 38.80 -8.10
C ILE A 301 -24.78 40.12 -7.36
N ASP A 302 -24.56 41.20 -8.09
CA ASP A 302 -24.72 42.56 -7.61
C ASP A 302 -25.90 43.20 -8.32
N GLY A 303 -27.08 43.11 -7.71
CA GLY A 303 -28.32 43.60 -8.29
C GLY A 303 -28.26 45.10 -8.63
N ALA A 304 -27.56 45.90 -7.81
CA ALA A 304 -27.41 47.34 -8.07
C ALA A 304 -26.57 47.63 -9.32
N ASN A 305 -25.61 46.78 -9.66
CA ASN A 305 -24.80 46.91 -10.86
C ASN A 305 -25.43 46.25 -12.09
N LEU A 306 -26.15 45.14 -11.89
CA LEU A 306 -26.82 44.42 -12.98
C LEU A 306 -28.10 45.14 -13.43
N VAL A 307 -28.82 45.77 -12.50
CA VAL A 307 -30.06 46.50 -12.75
C VAL A 307 -29.98 47.86 -12.03
N PRO A 308 -29.29 48.85 -12.62
CA PRO A 308 -29.04 50.13 -11.94
C PRO A 308 -30.28 51.03 -11.81
N ASP A 309 -31.32 50.78 -12.61
CA ASP A 309 -32.49 51.65 -12.73
C ASP A 309 -33.53 51.42 -11.62
N TYR A 310 -33.49 50.28 -10.93
CA TYR A 310 -34.48 49.90 -9.91
C TYR A 310 -33.80 49.21 -8.73
N TYR A 311 -34.35 49.40 -7.53
CA TYR A 311 -33.98 48.58 -6.39
C TYR A 311 -34.61 47.20 -6.54
N ILE A 312 -33.78 46.16 -6.57
CA ILE A 312 -34.19 44.76 -6.75
C ILE A 312 -33.83 43.88 -5.54
N GLY A 313 -33.83 44.45 -4.34
CA GLY A 313 -33.59 43.68 -3.11
C GLY A 313 -34.72 42.70 -2.85
N GLU A 314 -34.39 41.52 -2.31
CA GLU A 314 -35.35 40.42 -2.08
C GLU A 314 -36.00 39.83 -3.34
N GLU A 315 -35.73 40.36 -4.54
CA GLU A 315 -36.27 39.83 -5.79
C GLU A 315 -35.78 38.40 -6.07
N PRO A 316 -36.65 37.51 -6.57
CA PRO A 316 -36.25 36.18 -6.98
C PRO A 316 -35.36 36.25 -8.23
N PHE A 317 -34.38 35.35 -8.29
CA PHE A 317 -33.52 35.19 -9.45
C PHE A 317 -33.27 33.70 -9.74
N GLU A 318 -32.91 33.42 -10.98
CA GLU A 318 -32.53 32.10 -11.48
C GLU A 318 -31.16 32.17 -12.15
N ILE A 319 -30.40 31.06 -12.10
CA ILE A 319 -29.14 30.92 -12.83
C ILE A 319 -29.26 29.81 -13.86
N TYR A 320 -28.82 30.10 -15.08
CA TYR A 320 -28.75 29.17 -16.19
C TYR A 320 -27.30 28.90 -16.60
N GLN A 321 -27.00 27.63 -16.84
CA GLN A 321 -25.73 27.12 -17.35
C GLN A 321 -25.98 26.37 -18.65
N SER A 322 -25.34 26.80 -19.74
CA SER A 322 -25.56 26.22 -21.07
C SER A 322 -27.05 26.11 -21.45
N GLY A 323 -27.86 27.11 -21.05
CA GLY A 323 -29.31 27.15 -21.28
C GLY A 323 -30.17 26.30 -20.33
N GLN A 324 -29.58 25.60 -19.36
CA GLN A 324 -30.30 24.82 -18.36
C GLN A 324 -30.33 25.54 -17.01
N LYS A 325 -31.50 25.63 -16.37
CA LYS A 325 -31.62 26.17 -15.01
C LYS A 325 -30.90 25.27 -14.01
N VAL A 326 -29.97 25.84 -13.25
CA VAL A 326 -29.18 25.15 -12.22
C VAL A 326 -29.44 25.64 -10.80
N TYR A 327 -29.97 26.85 -10.63
CA TYR A 327 -30.24 27.45 -9.33
C TYR A 327 -31.43 28.41 -9.37
N SER A 328 -32.10 28.57 -8.22
CA SER A 328 -33.11 29.60 -7.96
C SER A 328 -32.97 30.07 -6.51
N GLY A 329 -33.08 31.38 -6.28
CA GLY A 329 -32.94 32.01 -4.97
C GLY A 329 -33.52 33.42 -4.96
N HIS A 330 -33.25 34.17 -3.89
CA HIS A 330 -33.66 35.58 -3.74
C HIS A 330 -32.43 36.43 -3.43
N LEU A 331 -32.43 37.68 -3.90
CA LEU A 331 -31.41 38.65 -3.52
C LEU A 331 -31.53 39.01 -2.03
N SER A 332 -30.43 39.43 -1.42
CA SER A 332 -30.50 40.02 -0.08
C SER A 332 -31.15 41.40 -0.11
N LEU A 333 -31.43 41.98 1.08
CA LEU A 333 -31.83 43.39 1.22
C LEU A 333 -30.78 44.36 0.63
N ASP A 334 -29.51 43.97 0.58
CA ASP A 334 -28.45 44.75 -0.04
C ASP A 334 -28.30 44.45 -1.55
N GLN A 335 -29.31 43.80 -2.16
CA GLN A 335 -29.35 43.43 -3.57
C GLN A 335 -28.24 42.45 -3.98
N GLY A 336 -27.63 41.75 -3.02
CA GLY A 336 -26.51 40.85 -3.24
C GLY A 336 -26.94 39.39 -3.15
N ALA A 337 -26.38 38.54 -4.01
CA ALA A 337 -26.43 37.09 -3.81
C ALA A 337 -25.12 36.44 -4.21
N ARG A 338 -24.85 35.25 -3.65
CA ARG A 338 -23.70 34.43 -4.03
C ARG A 338 -24.15 33.00 -4.25
N VAL A 339 -23.77 32.43 -5.38
CA VAL A 339 -24.13 31.05 -5.75
C VAL A 339 -22.89 30.26 -6.07
N PHE A 340 -22.76 29.09 -5.44
CA PHE A 340 -21.64 28.17 -5.58
C PHE A 340 -22.04 26.92 -6.39
N ARG A 341 -21.05 26.07 -6.69
CA ARG A 341 -21.20 24.78 -7.40
C ARG A 341 -21.57 24.93 -8.88
N LEU A 342 -21.21 26.06 -9.47
CA LEU A 342 -21.25 26.25 -10.90
C LEU A 342 -20.06 25.52 -11.54
N VAL A 343 -20.09 25.30 -12.85
CA VAL A 343 -18.96 24.69 -13.58
C VAL A 343 -18.51 25.55 -14.76
N ASP A 344 -19.41 26.35 -15.34
CA ASP A 344 -19.12 27.19 -16.50
C ASP A 344 -18.42 28.49 -16.10
N GLU A 345 -17.56 29.01 -16.98
CA GLU A 345 -16.83 30.27 -16.76
C GLU A 345 -17.75 31.50 -16.78
N GLU A 346 -18.91 31.37 -17.39
CA GLU A 346 -19.95 32.40 -17.50
C GLU A 346 -21.32 31.73 -17.30
N VAL A 347 -22.24 32.44 -16.66
CA VAL A 347 -23.61 31.99 -16.40
C VAL A 347 -24.59 33.12 -16.65
N ASP A 348 -25.84 32.76 -16.99
CA ASP A 348 -26.90 33.75 -17.19
C ASP A 348 -27.74 33.89 -15.93
N VAL A 349 -27.89 35.14 -15.46
CA VAL A 349 -28.78 35.52 -14.35
C VAL A 349 -30.08 36.04 -14.94
N VAL A 350 -31.20 35.47 -14.49
CA VAL A 350 -32.55 35.82 -14.95
C VAL A 350 -33.40 36.24 -13.76
N PHE A 351 -34.11 37.35 -13.88
CA PHE A 351 -35.08 37.82 -12.89
C PHE A 351 -36.50 37.52 -13.41
N PRO A 352 -37.11 36.38 -13.06
CA PRO A 352 -38.33 35.89 -13.72
C PRO A 352 -39.56 36.77 -13.50
N GLU A 353 -39.58 37.59 -12.45
CA GLU A 353 -40.67 38.50 -12.13
C GLU A 353 -40.48 39.90 -12.72
N LEU A 354 -39.32 40.15 -13.36
CA LEU A 354 -38.97 41.42 -13.98
C LEU A 354 -38.89 41.25 -15.51
N ASP A 355 -39.30 42.29 -16.25
CA ASP A 355 -39.18 42.33 -17.72
C ASP A 355 -37.76 42.78 -18.12
N ILE A 356 -36.78 41.94 -17.79
CA ILE A 356 -35.34 42.20 -18.01
C ILE A 356 -34.76 41.01 -18.79
N ASP A 357 -34.01 41.30 -19.85
CA ASP A 357 -33.30 40.28 -20.61
C ASP A 357 -32.26 39.54 -19.72
N PRO A 358 -32.00 38.23 -19.94
CA PRO A 358 -30.96 37.49 -19.23
C PRO A 358 -29.60 38.20 -19.28
N ILE A 359 -28.92 38.28 -18.13
CA ILE A 359 -27.63 38.97 -17.99
C ILE A 359 -26.52 37.95 -17.77
N THR A 360 -25.56 37.88 -18.68
CA THR A 360 -24.40 36.99 -18.57
C THR A 360 -23.34 37.56 -17.62
N VAL A 361 -22.91 36.75 -16.64
CA VAL A 361 -21.95 37.13 -15.59
C VAL A 361 -20.81 36.12 -15.52
N LYS A 362 -19.57 36.59 -15.32
CA LYS A 362 -18.39 35.75 -15.14
C LYS A 362 -18.37 35.07 -13.77
N THR A 363 -17.94 33.81 -13.75
CA THR A 363 -17.75 33.05 -12.52
C THR A 363 -16.28 33.02 -12.09
N ALA A 364 -16.04 32.92 -10.78
CA ALA A 364 -14.72 32.73 -10.19
C ALA A 364 -14.56 31.28 -9.72
N LEU A 365 -13.32 30.78 -9.66
CA LEU A 365 -13.04 29.46 -9.09
C LEU A 365 -13.47 29.45 -7.61
N SER A 366 -14.23 28.42 -7.21
CA SER A 366 -14.58 28.21 -5.81
C SER A 366 -13.41 27.63 -5.03
N PRO A 367 -13.27 27.97 -3.75
CA PRO A 367 -12.50 27.15 -2.82
C PRO A 367 -13.02 25.70 -2.84
N TYR A 368 -12.10 24.74 -2.72
CA TYR A 368 -12.42 23.33 -2.75
C TYR A 368 -13.34 22.96 -1.58
N LYS A 369 -14.28 22.06 -1.86
CA LYS A 369 -15.22 21.53 -0.87
C LYS A 369 -14.57 20.37 -0.14
N ALA A 370 -14.71 20.33 1.19
CA ALA A 370 -14.45 19.12 1.97
C ALA A 370 -15.20 17.95 1.32
N GLY A 371 -14.55 16.79 1.23
CA GLY A 371 -15.18 15.57 0.70
C GLY A 371 -16.48 15.25 1.45
N LYS A 372 -17.42 14.54 0.83
CA LYS A 372 -18.55 13.95 1.61
C LYS A 372 -18.02 12.79 2.45
N ASP A 373 -18.75 12.40 3.49
CA ASP A 373 -18.51 11.38 4.54
C ASP A 373 -18.00 9.97 4.11
N GLY A 374 -17.59 9.76 2.87
CA GLY A 374 -16.77 8.60 2.50
C GLY A 374 -15.31 8.87 2.84
N LEU A 375 -14.91 8.62 4.10
CA LEU A 375 -13.49 8.57 4.45
C LEU A 375 -12.77 7.63 3.47
N ARG A 376 -11.62 8.07 2.95
CA ARG A 376 -10.78 7.17 2.16
C ARG A 376 -10.27 6.09 3.11
N ILE A 377 -10.51 4.83 2.77
CA ILE A 377 -10.23 3.68 3.64
C ILE A 377 -8.93 3.04 3.19
N ALA A 378 -8.02 2.74 4.12
CA ALA A 378 -6.87 1.93 3.81
C ALA A 378 -7.30 0.48 3.58
N GLN A 379 -7.00 -0.03 2.39
CA GLN A 379 -7.39 -1.37 1.96
C GLN A 379 -6.19 -2.26 1.68
N GLY A 380 -5.00 -1.66 1.52
CA GLY A 380 -3.76 -2.39 1.33
C GLY A 380 -3.42 -3.25 2.54
N VAL A 381 -2.95 -4.48 2.29
CA VAL A 381 -2.43 -5.35 3.34
C VAL A 381 -1.27 -4.65 4.05
N PRO A 382 -1.29 -4.54 5.39
CA PRO A 382 -0.29 -3.75 6.12
C PRO A 382 1.15 -4.23 5.87
N LEU A 383 2.04 -3.27 5.60
CA LEU A 383 3.47 -3.45 5.34
C LEU A 383 4.30 -2.91 6.51
N PRO A 384 5.51 -3.44 6.76
CA PRO A 384 6.33 -2.99 7.89
C PRO A 384 7.13 -1.71 7.58
N HIS A 385 7.21 -1.30 6.32
CA HIS A 385 7.88 -0.07 5.84
C HIS A 385 7.28 0.41 4.52
N ILE A 386 7.62 1.64 4.14
CA ILE A 386 7.10 2.31 2.95
C ILE A 386 8.19 2.27 1.86
N TRP A 387 7.92 1.60 0.74
CA TRP A 387 8.82 1.62 -0.43
C TRP A 387 8.71 2.94 -1.19
N VAL A 388 9.84 3.60 -1.38
CA VAL A 388 9.96 4.86 -2.12
C VAL A 388 10.89 4.65 -3.33
N PRO A 389 10.56 5.16 -4.52
CA PRO A 389 11.44 5.12 -5.67
C PRO A 389 12.61 6.07 -5.45
N TYR A 390 13.83 5.53 -5.34
CA TYR A 390 15.04 6.34 -5.25
C TYR A 390 15.70 6.50 -6.62
N LYS A 391 15.79 5.42 -7.38
CA LYS A 391 16.33 5.43 -8.75
C LYS A 391 15.38 4.70 -9.68
N VAL A 392 15.05 5.29 -10.82
CA VAL A 392 14.17 4.69 -11.83
C VAL A 392 14.80 4.92 -13.19
N ALA A 393 15.01 3.86 -13.97
CA ALA A 393 15.68 3.92 -15.27
C ALA A 393 17.04 4.67 -15.25
N GLY A 394 17.78 4.53 -14.14
CA GLY A 394 19.11 5.14 -13.96
C GLY A 394 19.07 6.56 -13.38
N GLU A 395 17.90 7.19 -13.31
CA GLU A 395 17.75 8.57 -12.83
C GLU A 395 17.34 8.61 -11.35
N VAL A 396 18.02 9.44 -10.57
CA VAL A 396 17.68 9.71 -9.17
C VAL A 396 16.36 10.48 -9.11
N GLN A 397 15.45 10.02 -8.28
CA GLN A 397 14.11 10.56 -8.14
C GLN A 397 14.02 11.54 -6.98
N GLU A 398 13.31 12.64 -7.21
CA GLU A 398 12.97 13.59 -6.15
C GLU A 398 11.65 13.15 -5.50
N CYS A 399 11.74 12.76 -4.23
CA CYS A 399 10.59 12.33 -3.44
C CYS A 399 10.48 13.13 -2.15
N TYR A 400 9.24 13.35 -1.72
CA TYR A 400 8.92 13.96 -0.44
C TYR A 400 7.97 13.06 0.35
N ILE A 401 7.98 13.22 1.66
CA ILE A 401 7.05 12.54 2.55
C ILE A 401 6.45 13.51 3.55
N HIS A 402 5.13 13.47 3.70
CA HIS A 402 4.39 14.28 4.66
C HIS A 402 3.64 13.37 5.63
N TYR A 403 3.58 13.77 6.90
CA TYR A 403 2.80 13.08 7.94
C TYR A 403 1.65 13.98 8.38
N SER A 404 0.46 13.40 8.50
CA SER A 404 -0.71 14.05 9.09
C SER A 404 -1.44 13.08 10.01
N GLU A 405 -1.88 13.56 11.17
CA GLU A 405 -2.61 12.74 12.16
C GLU A 405 -4.00 12.31 11.65
N LEU A 406 -4.67 13.14 10.84
CA LEU A 406 -5.91 12.74 10.17
C LEU A 406 -5.72 12.72 8.65
N ALA A 407 -6.55 11.96 7.95
CA ALA A 407 -6.53 11.91 6.50
C ALA A 407 -6.72 13.32 5.90
N LEU A 408 -5.85 13.71 4.98
CA LEU A 408 -5.92 14.98 4.27
C LEU A 408 -7.16 15.03 3.36
N THR A 409 -7.84 16.15 3.30
CA THR A 409 -8.88 16.42 2.32
C THR A 409 -8.29 16.51 0.91
N ASN A 410 -9.12 16.40 -0.14
CA ASN A 410 -8.64 16.56 -1.52
C ASN A 410 -8.04 17.96 -1.79
N THR A 411 -8.48 18.97 -1.03
CA THR A 411 -7.88 20.31 -1.02
C THR A 411 -6.44 20.27 -0.53
N GLU A 412 -6.22 19.71 0.65
CA GLU A 412 -4.89 19.61 1.26
C GLU A 412 -3.97 18.72 0.42
N LEU A 413 -4.48 17.66 -0.20
CA LEU A 413 -3.73 16.88 -1.19
C LEU A 413 -3.30 17.75 -2.38
N SER A 414 -4.19 18.57 -2.92
CA SER A 414 -3.87 19.44 -4.07
C SER A 414 -2.85 20.53 -3.71
N GLU A 415 -2.93 21.08 -2.51
CA GLU A 415 -1.95 22.04 -1.98
C GLU A 415 -0.58 21.36 -1.82
N LEU A 416 -0.56 20.18 -1.21
CA LEU A 416 0.64 19.35 -1.06
C LEU A 416 1.28 18.99 -2.40
N GLU A 417 0.49 18.77 -3.46
CA GLU A 417 0.99 18.53 -4.83
C GLU A 417 1.54 19.79 -5.50
N SER A 418 1.01 20.97 -5.16
CA SER A 418 1.38 22.23 -5.81
C SER A 418 2.76 22.75 -5.39
N ASP A 419 3.12 22.55 -4.12
CA ASP A 419 4.42 22.91 -3.58
C ASP A 419 4.84 21.92 -2.47
N PRO A 420 5.31 20.72 -2.84
CA PRO A 420 5.67 19.69 -1.86
C PRO A 420 6.78 20.16 -0.91
N ALA A 421 7.71 20.98 -1.39
CA ALA A 421 8.90 21.37 -0.64
C ALA A 421 8.60 22.26 0.57
N SER A 422 7.49 23.01 0.57
CA SER A 422 7.10 23.85 1.71
C SER A 422 6.40 23.08 2.83
N ILE A 423 5.75 21.96 2.52
CA ILE A 423 4.87 21.23 3.45
C ILE A 423 5.45 19.86 3.86
N ALA A 424 6.17 19.22 2.95
CA ALA A 424 6.67 17.86 3.10
C ALA A 424 8.17 17.82 3.36
N LYS A 425 8.61 16.70 3.92
CA LYS A 425 10.02 16.44 4.19
C LYS A 425 10.68 15.84 2.96
N SER A 426 11.76 16.47 2.48
CA SER A 426 12.54 15.94 1.37
C SER A 426 13.22 14.63 1.75
N LEU A 427 13.25 13.67 0.82
CA LEU A 427 13.97 12.40 0.92
C LEU A 427 15.31 12.42 0.17
N SER A 428 15.85 13.60 -0.15
CA SER A 428 17.11 13.74 -0.89
C SER A 428 18.30 13.06 -0.21
N GLU A 429 18.30 12.93 1.12
CA GLU A 429 19.35 12.23 1.88
C GLU A 429 19.48 10.73 1.54
N LEU A 430 18.46 10.13 0.90
CA LEU A 430 18.54 8.77 0.38
C LEU A 430 19.65 8.59 -0.66
N GLN A 431 20.10 9.68 -1.29
CA GLN A 431 21.20 9.68 -2.25
C GLN A 431 22.51 9.12 -1.70
N ILE A 432 22.69 9.11 -0.36
CA ILE A 432 23.87 8.52 0.27
C ILE A 432 24.06 7.07 -0.18
N TYR A 433 22.97 6.35 -0.42
CA TYR A 433 22.98 4.92 -0.75
C TYR A 433 23.83 4.60 -1.99
N SER A 434 23.77 5.43 -3.04
CA SER A 434 24.60 5.22 -4.24
C SER A 434 26.10 5.35 -3.98
N SER A 435 26.50 6.03 -2.91
CA SER A 435 27.91 6.23 -2.56
C SER A 435 28.42 5.27 -1.48
N SER A 436 27.58 4.91 -0.51
CA SER A 436 27.97 4.16 0.69
C SER A 436 27.35 2.76 0.74
N GLN A 437 26.34 2.47 -0.08
CA GLN A 437 25.49 1.29 0.03
C GLN A 437 24.90 1.09 1.43
N SER A 438 24.80 2.16 2.22
CA SER A 438 24.35 2.17 3.60
C SER A 438 23.66 3.49 3.94
N PHE A 439 22.76 3.48 4.92
CA PHE A 439 22.18 4.70 5.48
C PHE A 439 22.96 5.23 6.70
N ASP A 440 24.11 4.63 7.01
CA ASP A 440 25.02 5.15 8.02
C ASP A 440 25.52 6.53 7.62
N ASN A 441 25.32 7.52 8.49
CA ASN A 441 25.70 8.92 8.25
C ASN A 441 24.98 9.58 7.06
N ALA A 442 23.76 9.14 6.71
CA ALA A 442 22.97 9.73 5.62
C ALA A 442 22.69 11.24 5.81
N GLY A 443 22.48 11.67 7.05
CA GLY A 443 22.28 13.08 7.37
C GLY A 443 21.52 13.27 8.69
N GLU A 444 20.71 14.33 8.74
CA GLU A 444 19.88 14.67 9.89
C GLU A 444 18.53 13.96 9.87
N ASN A 445 17.99 13.71 8.67
CA ASN A 445 16.63 13.25 8.47
C ASN A 445 16.55 11.76 8.16
N ILE A 446 17.54 11.21 7.48
CA ILE A 446 17.69 9.77 7.27
C ILE A 446 18.74 9.25 8.23
N ILE A 447 18.39 8.19 8.94
CA ILE A 447 19.22 7.52 9.93
C ILE A 447 19.22 6.01 9.66
N PRO A 448 20.26 5.27 10.02
CA PRO A 448 20.17 3.82 10.03
C PRO A 448 19.13 3.38 11.08
N VAL A 449 18.37 2.31 10.78
CA VAL A 449 17.54 1.63 11.79
C VAL A 449 18.47 0.87 12.74
N SER A 450 19.08 1.61 13.67
CA SER A 450 20.06 1.11 14.63
C SER A 450 19.67 1.52 16.06
N GLY A 451 19.33 0.53 16.89
CA GLY A 451 18.97 0.74 18.29
C GLY A 451 18.07 -0.38 18.83
N THR A 452 18.09 -0.63 20.14
CA THR A 452 17.05 -1.42 20.81
C THR A 452 15.91 -0.48 21.17
N ALA A 453 14.79 -0.54 20.47
CA ALA A 453 13.57 0.15 20.91
C ALA A 453 13.13 -0.50 22.24
N SER A 454 13.35 0.19 23.35
CA SER A 454 12.96 -0.31 24.67
C SER A 454 11.51 0.06 24.92
N THR A 455 10.61 -0.88 24.64
CA THR A 455 9.21 -0.93 25.11
C THR A 455 8.16 0.02 24.50
N GLY A 456 8.43 0.69 23.36
CA GLY A 456 7.46 1.56 22.67
C GLY A 456 6.60 0.90 21.57
N THR A 457 5.62 1.64 21.03
CA THR A 457 4.80 1.26 19.86
C THR A 457 5.70 0.97 18.65
N GLY A 458 5.43 -0.14 17.95
CA GLY A 458 6.22 -0.53 16.78
C GLY A 458 7.62 -1.09 17.08
N SER A 459 7.97 -1.29 18.35
CA SER A 459 9.28 -1.85 18.75
C SER A 459 9.59 -3.21 18.11
N GLY A 460 8.58 -4.05 17.85
CA GLY A 460 8.75 -5.31 17.12
C GLY A 460 9.29 -5.09 15.70
N ILE A 461 8.69 -4.15 14.96
CA ILE A 461 9.08 -3.81 13.58
C ILE A 461 10.50 -3.23 13.55
N ILE A 462 10.81 -2.30 14.45
CA ILE A 462 12.16 -1.70 14.55
C ILE A 462 13.20 -2.80 14.83
N ASN A 463 12.90 -3.73 15.74
CA ASN A 463 13.81 -4.82 16.07
C ASN A 463 13.98 -5.83 14.92
N GLU A 464 12.93 -6.09 14.14
CA GLU A 464 13.00 -6.94 12.93
C GLU A 464 13.84 -6.32 11.82
N HIS A 465 13.86 -4.98 11.72
CA HIS A 465 14.63 -4.24 10.73
C HIS A 465 16.01 -3.80 11.21
N LYS A 466 16.37 -4.16 12.44
CA LYS A 466 17.72 -3.94 12.94
C LYS A 466 18.72 -4.67 12.04
N GLU A 467 19.81 -3.99 11.69
CA GLU A 467 20.88 -4.54 10.82
C GLU A 467 20.41 -4.96 9.41
N SER A 468 19.19 -4.58 9.01
CA SER A 468 18.63 -4.88 7.69
C SER A 468 19.03 -3.85 6.62
N ASN A 469 19.83 -2.84 6.96
CA ASN A 469 20.21 -1.72 6.07
C ASN A 469 18.99 -1.02 5.44
N ILE A 470 17.96 -0.80 6.25
CA ILE A 470 16.75 -0.04 5.90
C ILE A 470 16.93 1.42 6.34
N ALA A 471 16.37 2.36 5.57
CA ALA A 471 16.40 3.78 5.92
C ALA A 471 15.38 4.06 7.02
N GLY A 472 15.84 4.52 8.18
CA GLY A 472 14.99 5.17 9.18
C GLY A 472 14.79 6.62 8.77
N LEU A 473 13.55 7.08 8.72
CA LEU A 473 13.23 8.50 8.54
C LEU A 473 12.99 9.09 9.92
N LYS A 474 13.93 9.90 10.40
CA LYS A 474 13.75 10.69 11.61
C LYS A 474 12.63 11.68 11.36
N LEU A 475 11.51 11.45 12.00
CA LEU A 475 10.46 12.41 12.16
C LEU A 475 10.78 13.20 13.42
N ALA A 476 10.91 14.51 13.26
CA ALA A 476 10.54 15.34 14.37
C ALA A 476 9.01 15.24 14.44
N PRO A 477 8.39 15.08 15.61
CA PRO A 477 7.07 15.66 15.80
C PRO A 477 7.26 17.17 15.62
N ARG A 478 7.33 17.62 14.37
CA ARG A 478 6.69 18.87 14.04
C ARG A 478 5.25 18.54 14.38
N GLY A 479 4.78 19.12 15.49
CA GLY A 479 3.47 18.80 16.03
C GLY A 479 2.40 18.91 14.93
N ALA A 480 1.20 18.42 15.22
CA ALA A 480 0.06 18.55 14.31
C ALA A 480 0.15 19.83 13.48
N LEU A 481 -0.06 19.73 12.15
CA LEU A 481 -0.07 20.89 11.25
C LEU A 481 -0.70 22.07 11.98
N PRO A 482 -0.10 23.28 11.94
CA PRO A 482 -0.66 24.43 12.62
C PRO A 482 -2.16 24.47 12.39
N SER A 483 -2.94 24.55 13.47
CA SER A 483 -4.37 24.28 13.44
C SER A 483 -5.11 25.36 14.22
N ILE A 484 -6.31 25.70 13.74
CA ILE A 484 -7.26 26.55 14.43
C ILE A 484 -8.57 25.77 14.52
N ARG A 485 -8.96 25.40 15.75
CA ARG A 485 -10.29 24.87 16.03
C ARG A 485 -11.26 26.02 16.26
N TYR A 486 -12.30 26.10 15.45
CA TYR A 486 -13.23 27.21 15.41
C TYR A 486 -14.67 26.72 15.48
N LEU A 487 -15.48 27.27 16.38
CA LEU A 487 -16.91 26.97 16.45
C LEU A 487 -17.62 27.65 15.28
N HIS A 488 -18.22 26.87 14.38
CA HIS A 488 -18.86 27.43 13.21
C HIS A 488 -20.18 28.12 13.57
N GLU A 489 -20.31 29.37 13.15
CA GLU A 489 -21.45 30.27 13.36
C GLU A 489 -22.31 30.35 12.10
N PRO A 490 -23.36 29.51 11.95
CA PRO A 490 -24.06 29.32 10.68
C PRO A 490 -24.80 30.55 10.15
N LEU A 491 -25.06 31.55 11.00
CA LEU A 491 -25.73 32.79 10.61
C LEU A 491 -24.76 33.85 10.07
N THR A 492 -23.46 33.70 10.34
CA THR A 492 -22.44 34.69 10.00
C THR A 492 -21.46 34.13 8.97
N ASP A 493 -21.05 32.89 9.18
CA ASP A 493 -19.95 32.27 8.45
C ASP A 493 -20.35 31.85 7.04
N GLN A 494 -19.60 32.33 6.07
CA GLN A 494 -19.74 31.92 4.69
C GLN A 494 -18.78 30.76 4.37
N PRO A 495 -19.13 29.88 3.41
CA PRO A 495 -18.26 28.76 3.04
C PRO A 495 -16.85 29.19 2.59
N ASP A 496 -16.71 30.35 1.98
CA ASP A 496 -15.44 30.88 1.47
C ASP A 496 -14.77 31.90 2.40
N ASP A 497 -15.29 32.06 3.62
CA ASP A 497 -14.51 32.68 4.69
C ASP A 497 -13.33 31.76 5.05
N PHE A 498 -12.26 32.35 5.57
CA PHE A 498 -11.05 31.61 5.92
C PHE A 498 -10.38 32.20 7.14
N PHE A 499 -9.62 31.35 7.84
CA PHE A 499 -8.49 31.83 8.61
C PHE A 499 -7.24 31.75 7.76
N GLY A 500 -6.27 32.60 8.04
CA GLY A 500 -4.96 32.58 7.42
C GLY A 500 -3.86 32.80 8.45
N LEU A 501 -2.74 32.12 8.26
CA LEU A 501 -1.51 32.41 8.98
C LEU A 501 -0.67 33.30 8.07
N ARG A 502 -0.27 34.48 8.56
CA ARG A 502 0.46 35.47 7.78
C ARG A 502 1.75 35.85 8.49
N ASN A 503 2.85 35.95 7.77
CA ASN A 503 4.06 36.61 8.24
C ASN A 503 4.41 37.76 7.30
N ILE A 504 4.40 38.99 7.83
CA ILE A 504 4.64 40.21 7.04
C ILE A 504 6.13 40.34 6.66
N GLU A 505 7.04 39.93 7.55
CA GLU A 505 8.49 40.05 7.34
C GLU A 505 8.97 39.23 6.14
N HIS A 506 8.39 38.04 5.97
CA HIS A 506 8.76 37.09 4.92
C HIS A 506 7.75 37.03 3.76
N ASP A 507 6.81 37.98 3.68
CA ASP A 507 5.76 38.05 2.65
C ASP A 507 5.04 36.71 2.42
N TRP A 508 4.70 36.04 3.51
CA TRP A 508 4.11 34.71 3.49
C TRP A 508 2.69 34.73 4.05
N ILE A 509 1.76 34.04 3.38
CA ILE A 509 0.42 33.78 3.90
C ILE A 509 -0.08 32.41 3.41
N HIS A 510 -0.60 31.60 4.33
CA HIS A 510 -1.37 30.40 4.01
C HIS A 510 -2.81 30.58 4.50
N LYS A 511 -3.79 30.10 3.73
CA LYS A 511 -5.22 30.30 3.98
C LYS A 511 -5.92 28.94 4.06
N SER A 512 -6.77 28.77 5.06
CA SER A 512 -7.60 27.58 5.25
C SER A 512 -9.07 28.00 5.26
N TYR A 513 -9.81 27.60 4.23
CA TYR A 513 -11.19 28.03 4.00
C TYR A 513 -12.19 27.17 4.79
N PHE A 514 -13.31 27.75 5.22
CA PHE A 514 -14.30 27.01 6.02
C PHE A 514 -14.90 25.86 5.23
N ARG A 515 -15.09 26.05 3.93
CA ARG A 515 -15.57 25.02 3.00
C ARG A 515 -14.63 23.83 2.86
N SER A 516 -13.34 23.94 3.23
CA SER A 516 -12.42 22.80 3.23
C SER A 516 -12.41 21.99 4.52
N ALA A 517 -13.08 22.43 5.59
CA ALA A 517 -13.17 21.68 6.85
C ALA A 517 -14.58 21.12 7.11
N MET A 518 -14.64 19.94 7.72
CA MET A 518 -15.89 19.38 8.26
C MET A 518 -16.12 19.85 9.69
N LYS A 519 -17.40 19.83 10.10
CA LYS A 519 -17.79 20.07 11.49
C LYS A 519 -17.72 18.76 12.25
N ASP A 520 -17.15 18.78 13.45
CA ASP A 520 -17.25 17.67 14.39
C ASP A 520 -18.66 17.62 15.04
N ASP A 521 -18.90 16.59 15.86
CA ASP A 521 -20.17 16.38 16.57
C ASP A 521 -20.55 17.56 17.49
N ASP A 522 -19.56 18.34 17.92
CA ASP A 522 -19.72 19.52 18.77
C ASP A 522 -19.91 20.83 17.95
N GLY A 523 -19.87 20.74 16.61
CA GLY A 523 -20.05 21.86 15.69
C GLY A 523 -18.77 22.66 15.37
N TYR A 524 -17.60 22.22 15.81
CA TYR A 524 -16.33 22.86 15.53
C TYR A 524 -15.74 22.42 14.19
N MET A 525 -15.10 23.35 13.50
CA MET A 525 -14.24 23.10 12.35
C MET A 525 -12.78 23.16 12.78
N THR A 526 -12.00 22.15 12.44
CA THR A 526 -10.54 22.20 12.60
C THR A 526 -9.91 22.60 11.27
N LEU A 527 -9.41 23.83 11.20
CA LEU A 527 -8.78 24.40 10.02
C LEU A 527 -7.26 24.25 10.14
N ARG A 528 -6.66 23.59 9.17
CA ARG A 528 -5.23 23.28 9.16
C ARG A 528 -4.50 24.15 8.18
N PHE A 529 -3.23 24.41 8.49
CA PHE A 529 -2.36 25.28 7.72
C PHE A 529 -1.07 24.55 7.35
N ALA A 530 -0.51 24.93 6.21
CA ALA A 530 0.85 24.55 5.84
C ALA A 530 1.84 25.05 6.89
N PHE A 531 2.94 24.30 7.09
CA PHE A 531 4.07 24.86 7.83
C PHE A 531 4.59 26.09 7.09
N PRO A 532 4.85 27.19 7.81
CA PRO A 532 5.51 28.30 7.18
C PRO A 532 6.99 27.96 6.90
N PRO A 533 7.66 28.74 6.04
CA PRO A 533 9.09 28.62 5.78
C PRO A 533 9.90 28.55 7.09
N ALA A 534 11.06 27.88 7.06
CA ALA A 534 11.85 27.61 8.25
C ALA A 534 12.30 28.89 9.01
N GLU A 535 12.38 30.01 8.30
CA GLU A 535 12.71 31.33 8.84
C GLU A 535 11.57 31.93 9.67
N VAL A 536 10.33 31.57 9.35
CA VAL A 536 9.13 32.08 10.03
C VAL A 536 8.96 31.34 11.35
N LYS A 537 9.05 32.09 12.47
CA LYS A 537 8.84 31.56 13.82
C LYS A 537 7.52 31.97 14.45
N ASN A 538 7.00 33.12 14.02
CA ASN A 538 5.74 33.69 14.49
C ASN A 538 4.88 34.11 13.29
N VAL A 539 3.57 34.05 13.48
CA VAL A 539 2.56 34.39 12.47
C VAL A 539 1.46 35.25 13.07
N ASP A 540 0.86 36.11 12.27
CA ASP A 540 -0.43 36.71 12.58
C ASP A 540 -1.53 35.72 12.19
N ILE A 541 -2.52 35.55 13.06
CA ILE A 541 -3.78 34.91 12.71
C ILE A 541 -4.67 35.97 12.10
N VAL A 542 -5.04 35.80 10.84
CA VAL A 542 -5.97 36.68 10.13
C VAL A 542 -7.25 35.94 9.79
N ARG A 543 -8.39 36.64 9.85
CA ARG A 543 -9.67 36.15 9.37
C ARG A 543 -10.05 36.91 8.10
N GLY A 544 -10.27 36.19 7.01
CA GLY A 544 -10.87 36.72 5.80
C GLY A 544 -12.38 36.56 5.86
N VAL A 545 -13.10 37.68 5.90
CA VAL A 545 -14.56 37.70 5.90
C VAL A 545 -15.06 38.51 4.71
N HIS A 546 -16.11 38.04 4.07
CA HIS A 546 -16.77 38.84 3.04
C HIS A 546 -17.55 40.00 3.65
N SER A 547 -17.19 41.22 3.26
CA SER A 547 -17.90 42.43 3.70
C SER A 547 -19.15 42.73 2.87
N SER A 548 -19.29 42.10 1.69
CA SER A 548 -20.42 42.27 0.78
C SER A 548 -20.55 41.03 -0.10
N LEU A 549 -21.77 40.50 -0.21
CA LEU A 549 -22.09 39.35 -1.06
C LEU A 549 -21.92 39.71 -2.56
N SER A 550 -22.30 40.94 -2.93
CA SER A 550 -22.34 41.45 -4.29
C SER A 550 -20.96 41.70 -4.92
N THR A 551 -20.04 42.29 -4.17
CA THR A 551 -18.72 42.69 -4.72
C THR A 551 -17.66 41.61 -4.65
N GLY A 552 -17.85 40.57 -3.83
CA GLY A 552 -16.77 39.61 -3.56
C GLY A 552 -15.65 40.15 -2.69
N SER A 553 -15.78 41.38 -2.17
CA SER A 553 -14.71 42.03 -1.40
C SER A 553 -14.49 41.30 -0.08
N GLN A 554 -13.29 40.76 0.10
CA GLN A 554 -12.82 40.15 1.34
C GLN A 554 -12.10 41.19 2.18
N ARG A 555 -12.51 41.32 3.44
CA ARG A 555 -11.79 42.09 4.44
C ARG A 555 -10.96 41.14 5.28
N LEU A 556 -9.66 41.43 5.37
CA LEU A 556 -8.78 40.78 6.33
C LEU A 556 -8.87 41.52 7.67
N VAL A 557 -9.19 40.77 8.72
CA VAL A 557 -9.16 41.23 10.10
C VAL A 557 -8.07 40.47 10.81
N VAL A 558 -7.14 41.18 11.45
CA VAL A 558 -6.14 40.53 12.31
C VAL A 558 -6.85 40.11 13.59
N VAL A 559 -6.81 38.83 13.89
CA VAL A 559 -7.41 38.23 15.08
C VAL A 559 -6.40 38.25 16.21
N GLU A 560 -5.16 37.85 15.90
CA GLU A 560 -4.06 37.82 16.84
C GLU A 560 -2.74 38.06 16.11
N GLU A 561 -1.82 38.80 16.73
CA GLU A 561 -0.53 39.18 16.14
C GLU A 561 0.61 38.38 16.78
N ASN A 562 1.62 38.05 15.98
CA ASN A 562 2.89 37.49 16.47
C ASN A 562 2.74 36.22 17.34
N VAL A 563 1.81 35.33 16.95
CA VAL A 563 1.59 34.03 17.58
C VAL A 563 2.74 33.08 17.23
N PRO A 564 3.44 32.49 18.22
CA PRO A 564 4.45 31.48 17.95
C PRO A 564 3.82 30.26 17.28
N ILE A 565 4.42 29.76 16.19
CA ILE A 565 3.88 28.60 15.47
C ILE A 565 3.71 27.39 16.39
N SER A 566 4.58 27.24 17.39
CA SER A 566 4.50 26.18 18.40
C SER A 566 3.19 26.15 19.18
N GLU A 567 2.49 27.28 19.33
CA GLU A 567 1.19 27.36 20.02
C GLU A 567 0.03 26.90 19.14
N LEU A 568 0.25 26.82 17.82
CA LEU A 568 -0.72 26.34 16.85
C LEU A 568 -0.57 24.84 16.57
N LEU A 569 0.42 24.18 17.16
CA LEU A 569 0.67 22.75 16.98
C LEU A 569 -0.16 21.95 17.99
N GLY A 570 -1.34 21.52 17.57
CA GLY A 570 -2.30 20.77 18.39
C GLY A 570 -3.67 21.43 18.37
#